data_AF-A0A7L3AFP3-F1
#
_entry.id   AF-A0A7L3AFP3-F1
#
_cell.length_a   1.000
_cell.length_b   1.000
_cell.length_c   1.000
_cell.angle_alpha   90.00
_cell.angle_beta   90.00
_cell.angle_gamma   90.00
#
_symmetry.space_group_name_H-M   'P 1'
#
loop_
_entity.id
_entity.type
_entity.pdbx_description
1 polymer ?
#
loop_
_entity_poly.entity_id
_entity_poly.type
_entity_poly.pdbx_seq_one_letter_code
_entity_poly.pdbx_strand_id
1 'polypeptide(L)'
;WLVIERKVYDISHFCRKHPGGARLISSYAGQDATDAFVAFHVDKGLVSKYLKSLEIGELAPDQPSIEPTKNKMLVKDFRELRAAVEKMGLLRPNHLFFFLHLAHILLLDTAAWLILLYFGTSLMPFIASLVVLTISQVQASWLQHDLGHLSVFRKTKWNHLLHKFVMCHLIGASAKWWTLLHSRHHAKPNCVQKDPDIDMHPFLFTLGKKFSVEV
;
A
#
# COMPACT_ATOMS: atom_id res chain seq x y z
N TRP A 1 -10.07 -19.51 -8.78
CA TRP A 1 -8.88 -19.33 -9.62
C TRP A 1 -8.65 -17.84 -9.87
N LEU A 2 -7.51 -17.44 -10.42
CA LEU A 2 -7.26 -16.09 -10.95
C LEU A 2 -6.36 -16.17 -12.19
N VAL A 3 -6.27 -15.09 -12.95
CA VAL A 3 -5.42 -15.00 -14.15
C VAL A 3 -4.27 -14.01 -13.91
N ILE A 4 -3.05 -14.39 -14.30
CA ILE A 4 -1.88 -13.50 -14.37
C ILE A 4 -1.20 -13.76 -15.71
N GLU A 5 -1.08 -12.74 -16.56
CA GLU A 5 -0.46 -12.84 -17.88
C GLU A 5 -1.03 -14.02 -18.70
N ARG A 6 -2.37 -14.11 -18.76
CA ARG A 6 -3.15 -15.20 -19.40
C ARG A 6 -3.02 -16.60 -18.78
N LYS A 7 -2.07 -16.83 -17.88
CA LYS A 7 -1.96 -18.08 -17.13
C LYS A 7 -3.00 -18.13 -16.02
N VAL A 8 -3.61 -19.30 -15.84
CA VAL A 8 -4.67 -19.54 -14.86
C VAL A 8 -4.09 -20.26 -13.66
N TYR A 9 -4.37 -19.74 -12.46
CA TYR A 9 -3.85 -20.27 -11.21
C TYR A 9 -4.95 -20.67 -10.23
N ASP A 10 -4.82 -21.85 -9.65
CA ASP A 10 -5.68 -22.28 -8.55
C ASP A 10 -5.19 -21.75 -7.21
N ILE A 11 -6.00 -20.89 -6.59
CA ILE A 11 -5.72 -20.26 -5.30
C ILE A 11 -6.59 -20.81 -4.17
N SER A 12 -7.40 -21.85 -4.41
CA SER A 12 -8.44 -22.32 -3.47
C SER A 12 -7.87 -22.66 -2.09
N HIS A 13 -6.72 -23.34 -2.06
CA HIS A 13 -6.00 -23.63 -0.81
C HIS A 13 -4.92 -22.60 -0.48
N PHE A 14 -4.29 -22.00 -1.50
CA PHE A 14 -3.19 -21.06 -1.32
C PHE A 14 -3.64 -19.75 -0.67
N CYS A 15 -4.89 -19.32 -0.84
CA CYS A 15 -5.41 -18.08 -0.26
C CYS A 15 -5.18 -17.99 1.26
N ARG A 16 -5.29 -19.11 1.99
CA ARG A 16 -5.07 -19.18 3.45
C ARG A 16 -3.60 -19.06 3.85
N LYS A 17 -2.68 -19.35 2.94
CA LYS A 17 -1.22 -19.29 3.14
C LYS A 17 -0.59 -18.04 2.53
N HIS A 18 -1.36 -17.27 1.75
CA HIS A 18 -0.86 -16.09 1.06
C HIS A 18 -0.37 -15.04 2.08
N PRO A 19 0.89 -14.56 1.98
CA PRO A 19 1.45 -13.59 2.94
C PRO A 19 0.68 -12.27 3.03
N GLY A 20 0.04 -11.83 1.94
CA GLY A 20 -0.85 -10.64 1.94
C GLY A 20 -2.22 -10.89 2.56
N GLY A 21 -2.50 -12.11 3.03
CA GLY A 21 -3.75 -12.51 3.65
C GLY A 21 -4.81 -13.01 2.66
N ALA A 22 -5.72 -13.85 3.17
CA ALA A 22 -6.74 -14.54 2.38
C ALA A 22 -7.76 -13.58 1.74
N ARG A 23 -8.26 -12.59 2.49
CA ARG A 23 -9.25 -11.64 1.97
C ARG A 23 -8.74 -10.85 0.76
N LEU A 24 -7.46 -10.44 0.79
CA LEU A 24 -6.86 -9.65 -0.28
C LEU A 24 -6.81 -10.44 -1.59
N ILE A 25 -6.24 -11.65 -1.57
CA ILE A 25 -6.14 -12.49 -2.78
C ILE A 25 -7.51 -12.97 -3.26
N SER A 26 -8.42 -13.34 -2.35
CA SER A 26 -9.77 -13.78 -2.72
C SER A 26 -10.62 -12.68 -3.34
N SER A 27 -10.31 -11.39 -3.11
CA SER A 27 -11.01 -10.27 -3.77
C SER A 27 -10.82 -10.23 -5.30
N TYR A 28 -9.80 -10.95 -5.79
CA TYR A 28 -9.46 -11.16 -7.20
C TYR A 28 -9.86 -12.55 -7.72
N ALA A 29 -10.62 -13.33 -6.94
CA ALA A 29 -11.09 -14.62 -7.41
C ALA A 29 -11.94 -14.45 -8.69
N GLY A 30 -11.63 -15.26 -9.70
CA GLY A 30 -12.29 -15.27 -11.01
C GLY A 30 -11.86 -14.13 -11.94
N GLN A 31 -10.85 -13.32 -11.57
CA GLN A 31 -10.48 -12.11 -12.29
C GLN A 31 -9.07 -12.18 -12.89
N ASP A 32 -8.80 -11.28 -13.84
CA ASP A 32 -7.44 -10.93 -14.26
C ASP A 32 -6.80 -10.01 -13.21
N ALA A 33 -5.84 -10.58 -12.49
CA ALA A 33 -5.09 -9.95 -11.41
C ALA A 33 -3.69 -9.50 -11.86
N THR A 34 -3.39 -9.46 -13.17
CA THR A 34 -2.05 -9.17 -13.70
C THR A 34 -1.49 -7.86 -13.14
N ASP A 35 -2.20 -6.74 -13.29
CA ASP A 35 -1.70 -5.42 -12.86
C ASP A 35 -1.50 -5.34 -11.34
N ALA A 36 -2.43 -5.93 -10.58
CA ALA A 36 -2.32 -6.04 -9.12
C ALA A 36 -1.11 -6.91 -8.71
N PHE A 37 -0.94 -8.05 -9.36
CA PHE A 37 0.21 -8.92 -9.14
C PHE A 37 1.52 -8.19 -9.43
N VAL A 38 1.57 -7.44 -10.53
CA VAL A 38 2.73 -6.62 -10.90
C VAL A 38 3.03 -5.57 -9.82
N ALA A 39 2.01 -4.88 -9.31
CA ALA A 39 2.14 -3.83 -8.30
C ALA A 39 2.58 -4.33 -6.91
N PHE A 40 2.00 -5.42 -6.40
CA PHE A 40 2.22 -5.85 -5.01
C PHE A 40 3.48 -6.73 -4.82
N HIS A 41 3.94 -7.43 -5.86
CA HIS A 41 5.02 -8.41 -5.72
C HIS A 41 6.36 -7.86 -6.20
N VAL A 42 7.13 -7.21 -5.32
CA VAL A 42 8.45 -6.65 -5.66
C VAL A 42 9.45 -7.73 -6.10
N ASP A 43 9.51 -8.85 -5.38
CA ASP A 43 10.43 -9.96 -5.69
C ASP A 43 9.76 -11.00 -6.60
N LYS A 44 9.84 -10.77 -7.92
CA LYS A 44 9.28 -11.69 -8.93
C LYS A 44 9.94 -13.07 -8.91
N GLY A 45 11.22 -13.14 -8.56
CA GLY A 45 11.97 -14.39 -8.52
C GLY A 45 11.51 -15.31 -7.39
N LEU A 46 11.28 -14.75 -6.19
CA LEU A 46 10.69 -15.47 -5.07
C LEU A 46 9.27 -15.96 -5.41
N VAL A 47 8.43 -15.07 -5.94
CA VAL A 47 7.01 -15.36 -6.16
C VAL A 47 6.79 -16.39 -7.27
N SER A 48 7.63 -16.37 -8.32
CA SER A 48 7.59 -17.35 -9.41
C SER A 48 7.71 -18.81 -8.90
N LYS A 49 8.48 -19.04 -7.82
CA LYS A 49 8.62 -20.37 -7.20
C LYS A 49 7.30 -20.91 -6.65
N TYR A 50 6.44 -20.03 -6.14
CA TYR A 50 5.11 -20.40 -5.65
C TYR A 50 4.14 -20.60 -6.83
N LEU A 51 4.14 -19.67 -7.80
CA LEU A 51 3.23 -19.69 -8.95
C LEU A 51 3.28 -21.00 -9.74
N LYS A 52 4.47 -21.58 -9.93
CA LYS A 52 4.65 -22.82 -10.71
C LYS A 52 3.78 -23.98 -10.21
N SER A 53 3.57 -24.06 -8.88
CA SER A 53 2.76 -25.12 -8.26
C SER A 53 1.25 -24.86 -8.32
N LEU A 54 0.85 -23.63 -8.64
CA LEU A 54 -0.54 -23.17 -8.64
C LEU A 54 -1.10 -23.09 -10.07
N GLU A 55 -0.24 -23.09 -11.10
CA GLU A 55 -0.63 -22.99 -12.50
C GLU A 55 -1.42 -24.23 -12.93
N ILE A 56 -2.65 -24.02 -13.44
CA ILE A 56 -3.54 -25.09 -13.90
C ILE A 56 -3.79 -25.05 -15.42
N GLY A 57 -3.29 -24.01 -16.11
CA GLY A 57 -3.42 -23.87 -17.56
C GLY A 57 -3.27 -22.43 -18.03
N GLU A 58 -3.68 -22.17 -19.26
CA GLU A 58 -3.69 -20.85 -19.90
C GLU A 58 -5.08 -20.57 -20.48
N LEU A 59 -5.47 -19.30 -20.53
CA LEU A 59 -6.68 -18.88 -21.23
C LEU A 59 -6.63 -19.28 -22.71
N ALA A 60 -7.78 -19.75 -23.23
CA ALA A 60 -7.90 -20.13 -24.63
C ALA A 60 -7.55 -18.93 -25.56
N PRO A 61 -7.00 -19.18 -26.77
CA PRO A 61 -6.48 -18.12 -27.63
C PRO A 61 -7.51 -17.05 -28.03
N ASP A 62 -8.78 -17.43 -28.12
CA ASP A 62 -9.92 -16.59 -28.43
C ASP A 62 -10.41 -15.75 -27.23
N GLN A 63 -9.99 -16.09 -26.01
CA GLN A 63 -10.37 -15.35 -24.81
C GLN A 63 -9.56 -14.05 -24.68
N PRO A 64 -10.22 -12.92 -24.37
CA PRO A 64 -9.55 -11.64 -24.23
C PRO A 64 -8.65 -11.60 -23.00
N SER A 65 -7.48 -10.96 -23.11
CA SER A 65 -6.55 -10.72 -21.99
C SER A 65 -6.94 -9.55 -21.08
N ILE A 66 -8.11 -8.93 -21.30
CA ILE A 66 -8.65 -7.84 -20.49
C ILE A 66 -10.12 -8.14 -20.26
N GLU A 67 -10.54 -8.03 -19.00
CA GLU A 67 -11.92 -8.29 -18.59
C GLU A 67 -12.90 -7.37 -19.32
N PRO A 68 -14.08 -7.88 -19.73
CA PRO A 68 -15.10 -7.08 -20.42
C PRO A 68 -15.58 -5.85 -19.65
N THR A 69 -15.51 -5.89 -18.32
CA THR A 69 -15.91 -4.80 -17.42
C THR A 69 -14.89 -3.66 -17.36
N LYS A 70 -13.65 -3.88 -17.84
CA LYS A 70 -12.59 -2.88 -17.83
C LYS A 70 -12.55 -2.09 -19.13
N ASN A 71 -12.30 -0.78 -19.03
CA ASN A 71 -12.05 0.04 -20.22
C ASN A 71 -10.66 -0.28 -20.78
N LYS A 72 -10.62 -0.93 -21.95
CA LYS A 72 -9.38 -1.37 -22.61
C LYS A 72 -8.41 -0.23 -22.91
N MET A 73 -8.91 0.95 -23.29
CA MET A 73 -8.06 2.11 -23.56
C MET A 73 -7.37 2.58 -22.29
N LEU A 74 -8.13 2.76 -21.19
CA LEU A 74 -7.56 3.17 -19.90
C LEU A 74 -6.51 2.18 -19.36
N VAL A 75 -6.74 0.88 -19.50
CA VAL A 75 -5.77 -0.15 -19.10
C VAL A 75 -4.49 -0.04 -19.92
N LYS A 76 -4.60 0.16 -21.24
CA LYS A 76 -3.45 0.32 -22.12
C LYS A 76 -2.68 1.61 -21.79
N ASP A 77 -3.36 2.74 -21.69
CA ASP A 77 -2.77 4.03 -21.37
C ASP A 77 -2.01 4.00 -20.03
N PHE A 78 -2.60 3.36 -19.01
CA PHE A 78 -1.93 3.19 -17.71
C PHE A 78 -0.65 2.33 -17.80
N ARG A 79 -0.69 1.23 -18.55
CA ARG A 79 0.48 0.37 -18.76
C ARG A 79 1.59 1.09 -19.54
N GLU A 80 1.24 1.88 -20.55
CA GLU A 80 2.19 2.71 -21.30
C GLU A 80 2.81 3.80 -20.41
N LEU A 81 2.00 4.51 -19.62
CA LEU A 81 2.47 5.49 -18.66
C LEU A 81 3.45 4.87 -17.65
N ARG A 82 3.10 3.72 -17.08
CA ARG A 82 3.97 2.99 -16.14
C ARG A 82 5.31 2.64 -16.79
N ALA A 83 5.29 2.09 -18.01
CA ALA A 83 6.51 1.73 -18.73
C ALA A 83 7.38 2.96 -19.02
N ALA A 84 6.79 4.11 -19.34
CA ALA A 84 7.50 5.37 -19.51
C ALA A 84 8.15 5.85 -18.21
N VAL A 85 7.41 5.84 -17.09
CA VAL A 85 7.89 6.21 -15.75
C VAL A 85 9.06 5.32 -15.32
N GLU A 86 8.96 4.00 -15.55
CA GLU A 86 10.02 3.03 -15.28
C GLU A 86 11.26 3.30 -16.15
N LYS A 87 11.08 3.54 -17.47
CA LYS A 87 12.17 3.86 -18.41
C LYS A 87 12.89 5.16 -18.04
N MET A 88 12.16 6.16 -17.58
CA MET A 88 12.73 7.43 -17.10
C MET A 88 13.46 7.30 -15.76
N GLY A 89 13.36 6.15 -15.08
CA GLY A 89 14.01 5.92 -13.79
C GLY A 89 13.41 6.72 -12.63
N LEU A 90 12.18 7.23 -12.78
CA LEU A 90 11.50 8.06 -11.77
C LEU A 90 11.12 7.27 -10.51
N LEU A 91 11.14 5.93 -10.57
CA LEU A 91 10.90 5.06 -9.42
C LEU A 91 12.17 4.75 -8.61
N ARG A 92 13.32 5.37 -8.93
CA ARG A 92 14.56 5.19 -8.15
C ARG A 92 14.52 6.08 -6.90
N PRO A 93 14.56 5.50 -5.69
CA PRO A 93 14.51 6.31 -4.47
C PRO A 93 15.79 7.11 -4.26
N ASN A 94 15.65 8.33 -3.76
CA ASN A 94 16.76 9.14 -3.27
C ASN A 94 16.96 8.90 -1.77
N HIS A 95 17.95 8.07 -1.43
CA HIS A 95 18.21 7.69 -0.04
C HIS A 95 18.61 8.87 0.85
N LEU A 96 19.31 9.87 0.29
CA LEU A 96 19.70 11.06 1.05
C LEU A 96 18.48 11.88 1.43
N PHE A 97 17.53 12.06 0.50
CA PHE A 97 16.27 12.73 0.79
C PHE A 97 15.52 12.06 1.95
N PHE A 98 15.30 10.75 1.89
CA PHE A 98 14.58 10.03 2.95
C PHE A 98 15.33 10.03 4.29
N PHE A 99 16.67 9.97 4.27
CA PHE A 99 17.48 10.10 5.48
C PHE A 99 17.34 11.48 6.11
N LEU A 100 17.47 12.55 5.32
CA LEU A 100 17.31 13.92 5.80
C LEU A 100 15.88 14.18 6.29
N HIS A 101 14.88 13.59 5.63
CA HIS A 101 13.49 13.69 6.05
C HIS A 101 13.26 13.03 7.41
N LEU A 102 13.79 11.82 7.64
CA LEU A 102 13.75 11.18 8.95
C LEU A 102 14.49 12.00 10.02
N ALA A 103 15.68 12.54 9.70
CA ALA A 103 16.43 13.38 10.63
C ALA A 103 15.66 14.66 11.00
N HIS A 104 14.99 15.27 10.03
CA HIS A 104 14.14 16.44 10.25
C HIS A 104 12.94 16.13 11.16
N ILE A 105 12.26 14.99 10.96
CA ILE A 105 11.17 14.52 11.84
C ILE A 105 11.67 14.36 13.28
N LEU A 106 12.80 13.65 13.47
CA LEU A 106 13.37 13.44 14.81
C LEU A 106 13.79 14.76 15.48
N LEU A 107 14.29 15.72 14.70
CA LEU A 107 14.62 17.05 15.19
C LEU A 107 13.37 17.81 15.66
N LEU A 108 12.29 17.79 14.89
CA LEU A 108 11.03 18.44 15.26
C LEU A 108 10.40 17.80 16.50
N ASP A 109 10.35 16.47 16.56
CA ASP A 109 9.87 15.75 17.75
C ASP A 109 10.67 16.16 18.99
N THR A 110 12.00 16.13 18.90
CA THR A 110 12.88 16.52 20.01
C THR A 110 12.66 17.99 20.39
N ALA A 111 12.52 18.89 19.41
CA ALA A 111 12.27 20.31 19.65
C ALA A 111 10.94 20.55 20.37
N ALA A 112 9.88 19.83 20.02
CA ALA A 112 8.59 19.91 20.72
C ALA A 112 8.74 19.58 22.21
N TRP A 113 9.42 18.48 22.54
CA TRP A 113 9.72 18.12 23.93
C TRP A 113 10.58 19.15 24.65
N LEU A 114 11.63 19.67 23.99
CA LEU A 114 12.51 20.68 24.58
C LEU A 114 11.79 22.00 24.87
N ILE A 115 10.83 22.40 24.04
CA ILE A 115 10.00 23.59 24.28
C ILE A 115 9.27 23.46 25.62
N LEU A 116 8.62 22.32 25.87
CA LEU A 116 7.91 22.07 27.13
C LEU A 116 8.87 21.98 28.33
N LEU A 117 10.01 21.32 28.16
CA LEU A 117 10.99 21.13 29.23
C LEU A 117 11.64 22.44 29.69
N TYR A 118 11.97 23.34 28.75
CA TYR A 118 12.70 24.56 29.06
C TYR A 118 11.79 25.75 29.39
N PHE A 119 10.67 25.90 28.68
CA PHE A 119 9.75 27.03 28.83
C PHE A 119 8.52 26.71 29.70
N GLY A 120 8.41 25.46 30.19
CA GLY A 120 7.32 24.99 31.03
C GLY A 120 6.03 24.68 30.26
N THR A 121 4.96 24.37 30.98
CA THR A 121 3.67 23.91 30.42
C THR A 121 2.60 25.00 30.39
N SER A 122 3.00 26.28 30.34
CA SER A 122 2.04 27.36 30.15
C SER A 122 1.43 27.30 28.74
N LEU A 123 0.33 28.04 28.52
CA LEU A 123 -0.45 27.93 27.29
C LEU A 123 0.38 28.14 26.02
N MET A 124 1.31 29.09 26.03
CA MET A 124 2.10 29.44 24.83
C MET A 124 3.12 28.36 24.42
N PRO A 125 4.03 27.89 25.30
CA PRO A 125 4.88 26.73 25.02
C PRO A 125 4.09 25.47 24.66
N PHE A 126 2.93 25.24 25.30
CA PHE A 126 2.06 24.12 24.96
C PHE A 126 1.56 24.20 23.52
N ILE A 127 0.99 25.34 23.10
CA ILE A 127 0.53 25.54 21.71
C ILE A 127 1.70 25.43 20.73
N ALA A 128 2.85 26.02 21.03
CA ALA A 128 4.03 25.94 20.19
C ALA A 128 4.51 24.49 20.01
N SER A 129 4.63 23.74 21.11
CA SER A 129 4.97 22.31 21.08
C SER A 129 3.93 21.50 20.30
N LEU A 130 2.64 21.78 20.47
CA LEU A 130 1.56 21.11 19.76
C LEU A 130 1.69 21.31 18.24
N VAL A 131 1.94 22.53 17.78
CA VAL A 131 2.11 22.84 16.35
C VAL A 131 3.33 22.11 15.79
N VAL A 132 4.48 22.19 16.48
CA VAL A 132 5.72 21.52 16.04
C VAL A 132 5.53 20.00 15.96
N LEU A 133 4.94 19.40 17.00
CA LEU A 133 4.67 17.98 17.03
C LEU A 133 3.67 17.57 15.94
N THR A 134 2.63 18.37 15.69
CA THR A 134 1.64 18.09 14.64
C THR A 134 2.29 18.04 13.25
N ILE A 135 3.15 19.01 12.94
CA ILE A 135 3.91 19.03 11.69
C ILE A 135 4.79 17.78 11.57
N SER A 136 5.49 17.42 12.66
CA SER A 136 6.33 16.23 12.70
C SER A 136 5.55 14.95 12.44
N GLN A 137 4.39 14.78 13.10
CA GLN A 137 3.55 13.59 12.99
C GLN A 137 2.90 13.43 11.60
N VAL A 138 2.51 14.53 10.96
CA VAL A 138 2.04 14.51 9.57
C VAL A 138 3.16 14.04 8.63
N GLN A 139 4.38 14.58 8.79
CA GLN A 139 5.53 14.15 7.98
C GLN A 139 5.90 12.68 8.24
N ALA A 140 5.90 12.23 9.49
CA ALA A 140 6.11 10.83 9.86
C ALA A 140 5.07 9.90 9.20
N SER A 141 3.82 10.35 9.08
CA SER A 141 2.74 9.59 8.45
C SER A 141 2.95 9.38 6.93
N TRP A 142 3.57 10.34 6.25
CA TRP A 142 3.98 10.20 4.85
C TRP A 142 5.23 9.32 4.70
N LEU A 143 6.25 9.52 5.56
CA LEU A 143 7.45 8.69 5.53
C LEU A 143 7.13 7.22 5.80
N GLN A 144 6.30 6.92 6.79
CA GLN A 144 5.90 5.55 7.08
C GLN A 144 5.09 4.93 5.93
N HIS A 145 4.29 5.74 5.21
CA HIS A 145 3.49 5.27 4.08
C HIS A 145 4.41 4.75 2.97
N ASP A 146 5.43 5.53 2.61
CA ASP A 146 6.39 5.15 1.56
C ASP A 146 7.24 3.94 1.96
N LEU A 147 7.62 3.85 3.24
CA LEU A 147 8.29 2.67 3.80
C LEU A 147 7.37 1.44 3.77
N GLY A 148 6.10 1.61 4.10
CA GLY A 148 5.08 0.56 4.08
C GLY A 148 4.79 0.03 2.67
N HIS A 149 4.91 0.88 1.65
CA HIS A 149 4.85 0.51 0.22
C HIS A 149 6.15 -0.08 -0.33
N LEU A 150 7.19 -0.22 0.50
CA LEU A 150 8.50 -0.75 0.13
C LEU A 150 9.25 0.10 -0.90
N SER A 151 8.95 1.40 -0.98
CA SER A 151 9.44 2.30 -2.03
C SER A 151 10.80 2.94 -1.75
N VAL A 152 11.28 2.91 -0.49
CA VAL A 152 12.48 3.65 -0.06
C VAL A 152 13.77 2.85 -0.27
N PHE A 153 13.75 1.55 0.02
CA PHE A 153 14.93 0.67 -0.13
C PHE A 153 14.69 -0.45 -1.13
N ARG A 154 15.74 -0.82 -1.88
CA ARG A 154 15.71 -1.99 -2.77
C ARG A 154 15.49 -3.31 -2.02
N LYS A 155 16.08 -3.44 -0.83
CA LYS A 155 15.89 -4.62 0.03
C LYS A 155 14.70 -4.36 0.97
N THR A 156 13.65 -5.15 0.81
CA THR A 156 12.40 -5.05 1.59
C THR A 156 12.60 -5.10 3.10
N LYS A 157 13.63 -5.83 3.58
CA LYS A 157 14.02 -5.89 5.00
C LYS A 157 14.21 -4.51 5.63
N TRP A 158 14.86 -3.58 4.92
CA TRP A 158 15.13 -2.24 5.46
C TRP A 158 13.88 -1.37 5.51
N ASN A 159 13.01 -1.47 4.48
CA ASN A 159 11.70 -0.84 4.51
C ASN A 159 10.88 -1.32 5.71
N HIS A 160 10.79 -2.63 5.93
CA HIS A 160 10.03 -3.18 7.06
C HIS A 160 10.60 -2.76 8.43
N LEU A 161 11.93 -2.70 8.58
CA LEU A 161 12.55 -2.27 9.82
C LEU A 161 12.21 -0.81 10.13
N LEU A 162 12.44 0.09 9.17
CA LEU A 162 12.17 1.51 9.38
C LEU A 162 10.67 1.81 9.46
N HIS A 163 9.83 1.11 8.70
CA HIS A 163 8.38 1.22 8.80
C HIS A 163 7.90 0.90 10.22
N LYS A 164 8.39 -0.19 10.81
CA LYS A 164 8.09 -0.56 12.21
C LYS A 164 8.61 0.48 13.20
N PHE A 165 9.80 1.02 12.96
CA PHE A 165 10.34 2.09 13.81
C PHE A 165 9.43 3.32 13.80
N VAL A 166 9.16 3.89 12.61
CA VAL A 166 8.34 5.10 12.47
C VAL A 166 6.91 4.87 12.96
N MET A 167 6.25 3.78 12.55
CA MET A 167 4.87 3.52 12.98
C MET A 167 4.76 3.24 14.48
N CYS A 168 5.61 2.38 15.03
CA CYS A 168 5.41 1.93 16.41
C CYS A 168 6.03 2.89 17.44
N HIS A 169 7.15 3.55 17.13
CA HIS A 169 7.85 4.39 18.11
C HIS A 169 7.60 5.88 17.94
N LEU A 170 7.41 6.37 16.70
CA LEU A 170 7.16 7.81 16.48
C LEU A 170 5.66 8.13 16.47
N ILE A 171 4.85 7.31 15.78
CA ILE A 171 3.40 7.52 15.64
C ILE A 171 2.61 6.80 16.75
N GLY A 172 3.13 5.70 17.28
CA GLY A 172 2.44 4.90 18.30
C GLY A 172 1.36 3.95 17.76
N ALA A 173 1.43 3.59 16.47
CA ALA A 173 0.49 2.70 15.80
C ALA A 173 1.13 1.37 15.35
N SER A 174 0.31 0.35 15.09
CA SER A 174 0.79 -0.95 14.63
C SER A 174 1.10 -0.96 13.13
N ALA A 175 2.36 -1.18 12.79
CA ALA A 175 2.80 -1.33 11.39
C ALA A 175 2.08 -2.49 10.67
N LYS A 176 1.78 -3.58 11.39
CA LYS A 176 1.06 -4.74 10.83
C LYS A 176 -0.40 -4.42 10.53
N TRP A 177 -1.06 -3.71 11.44
CA TRP A 177 -2.43 -3.25 11.24
C TRP A 177 -2.52 -2.35 10.01
N TRP A 178 -1.64 -1.34 9.92
CA TRP A 178 -1.59 -0.42 8.79
C TRP A 178 -1.32 -1.17 7.48
N THR A 179 -0.28 -2.02 7.44
CA THR A 179 0.06 -2.78 6.22
C THR A 179 -1.11 -3.64 5.75
N LEU A 180 -1.82 -4.30 6.67
CA LEU A 180 -2.92 -5.18 6.33
C LEU A 180 -4.14 -4.42 5.78
N LEU A 181 -4.56 -3.33 6.42
CA LEU A 181 -5.71 -2.55 5.97
C LEU A 181 -5.38 -1.77 4.70
N HIS A 182 -4.26 -1.05 4.70
CA HIS A 182 -3.83 -0.21 3.59
C HIS A 182 -3.59 -1.03 2.31
N SER A 183 -2.99 -2.23 2.43
CA SER A 183 -2.83 -3.12 1.27
C SER A 183 -4.17 -3.63 0.73
N ARG A 184 -5.19 -3.82 1.59
CA ARG A 184 -6.54 -4.21 1.14
C ARG A 184 -7.24 -3.06 0.44
N HIS A 185 -7.13 -1.84 0.98
CA HIS A 185 -7.61 -0.63 0.32
C HIS A 185 -7.01 -0.51 -1.08
N HIS A 186 -5.69 -0.52 -1.22
CA HIS A 186 -5.03 -0.44 -2.53
C HIS A 186 -5.27 -1.64 -3.45
N ALA A 187 -5.63 -2.79 -2.91
CA ALA A 187 -5.99 -3.94 -3.72
C ALA A 187 -7.31 -3.71 -4.46
N LYS A 188 -8.32 -3.10 -3.83
CA LYS A 188 -9.64 -2.84 -4.43
C LYS A 188 -10.23 -1.54 -3.86
N PRO A 189 -9.69 -0.37 -4.23
CA PRO A 189 -10.09 0.89 -3.62
C PRO A 189 -11.51 1.27 -4.01
N ASN A 190 -12.29 1.78 -3.05
CA ASN A 190 -13.67 2.18 -3.22
C ASN A 190 -14.59 1.08 -3.78
N CYS A 191 -14.32 -0.19 -3.45
CA CYS A 191 -15.20 -1.32 -3.74
C CYS A 191 -15.89 -1.78 -2.47
N VAL A 192 -17.24 -1.75 -2.43
CA VAL A 192 -18.01 -2.17 -1.25
C VAL A 192 -17.68 -3.62 -0.90
N GLN A 193 -17.59 -3.93 0.40
CA GLN A 193 -17.22 -5.25 0.96
C GLN A 193 -15.77 -5.70 0.70
N LYS A 194 -15.00 -4.98 -0.13
CA LYS A 194 -13.60 -5.30 -0.46
C LYS A 194 -12.61 -4.29 0.12
N ASP A 195 -12.98 -3.01 0.10
CA ASP A 195 -12.20 -1.92 0.68
C ASP A 195 -12.58 -1.70 2.16
N PRO A 196 -11.66 -1.93 3.11
CA PRO A 196 -11.93 -1.69 4.51
C PRO A 196 -12.11 -0.20 4.86
N ASP A 197 -11.61 0.73 4.05
CA ASP A 197 -11.61 2.16 4.38
C ASP A 197 -13.01 2.80 4.24
N ILE A 198 -13.90 2.13 3.50
CA ILE A 198 -15.32 2.53 3.35
C ILE A 198 -16.28 1.60 4.12
N ASP A 199 -15.76 0.56 4.80
CA ASP A 199 -16.54 -0.38 5.58
C ASP A 199 -16.83 0.18 6.99
N MET A 200 -17.59 1.27 7.03
CA MET A 200 -17.88 2.04 8.25
C MET A 200 -19.29 1.77 8.81
N HIS A 201 -20.01 0.80 8.24
CA HIS A 201 -21.35 0.41 8.68
C HIS A 201 -21.30 -0.27 10.07
N PRO A 202 -22.22 0.03 11.02
CA PRO A 202 -23.41 0.89 10.89
C PRO A 202 -23.19 2.36 11.30
N PHE A 203 -21.96 2.77 11.60
CA PHE A 203 -21.69 4.09 12.19
C PHE A 203 -21.71 5.23 11.18
N LEU A 204 -21.26 4.97 9.95
CA LEU A 204 -21.30 5.92 8.85
C LEU A 204 -21.82 5.21 7.59
N PHE A 205 -22.70 5.89 6.85
CA PHE A 205 -23.28 5.39 5.61
C PHE A 205 -22.79 6.24 4.44
N THR A 206 -22.43 5.60 3.33
CA THR A 206 -22.15 6.31 2.07
C THR A 206 -23.49 6.74 1.45
N LEU A 207 -23.72 8.06 1.34
CA LEU A 207 -24.89 8.64 0.67
C LEU A 207 -24.57 8.89 -0.82
N GLY A 208 -25.43 8.42 -1.73
CA GLY A 208 -25.29 8.73 -3.17
C GLY A 208 -26.14 7.84 -4.08
N LYS A 209 -26.47 8.33 -5.28
CA LYS A 209 -27.18 7.55 -6.33
C LYS A 209 -26.28 6.53 -7.04
N LYS A 210 -24.97 6.80 -7.09
CA LYS A 210 -23.94 5.87 -7.56
C LYS A 210 -23.18 5.41 -6.34
N PHE A 211 -23.40 4.16 -5.94
CA PHE A 211 -22.58 3.54 -4.91
C PHE A 211 -21.18 3.24 -5.46
N SER A 212 -20.22 3.14 -4.55
CA SER A 212 -18.98 2.39 -4.76
C SER A 212 -19.29 1.07 -5.45
N VAL A 213 -18.52 0.71 -6.48
CA VAL A 213 -18.91 -0.35 -7.40
C VAL A 213 -18.83 -1.71 -6.71
N GLU A 214 -19.93 -2.47 -6.69
CA GLU A 214 -19.91 -3.91 -6.40
C GLU A 214 -19.35 -4.64 -7.62
N VAL A 215 -18.02 -4.67 -7.77
CA VAL A 215 -17.34 -5.47 -8.80
C VAL A 215 -16.38 -6.42 -8.14
#